data_AF-A0A1R3FML7-F1
#
_entry.id   AF-A0A1R3FML7-F1
#
_cell.length_a   1.000
_cell.length_b   1.000
_cell.length_c   1.000
_cell.angle_alpha   90.00
_cell.angle_beta   90.00
_cell.angle_gamma   90.00
#
_symmetry.space_group_name_H-M   'P 1'
#
loop_
_entity.id
_entity.type
_entity.pdbx_description
1 polymer ?
#
loop_
_entity_poly.entity_id
_entity_poly.type
_entity_poly.pdbx_seq_one_letter_code
_entity_poly.pdbx_strand_id
1 'polypeptide(L)'
;MLMKVQKNAAYKILRGLNLQTVPCESVDEMEASKKLGELSPGRLVDQLQSFANIDVQTAEMNRRCRAAGLRFYFDAGDKVQFKREEQPNA
;
A
#
# COMPACT_ATOMS: atom_id res chain seq x y z
N MET A 1 5.16 12.77 -10.77
CA MET A 1 6.19 11.94 -11.47
C MET A 1 5.93 10.46 -11.18
N LEU A 2 6.11 9.55 -12.17
CA LEU A 2 6.03 8.10 -11.95
C LEU A 2 7.37 7.57 -11.42
N MET A 3 7.35 6.86 -10.30
CA MET A 3 8.48 6.20 -9.68
C MET A 3 8.36 4.69 -9.82
N LYS A 4 9.35 4.07 -10.46
CA LYS A 4 9.50 2.61 -10.52
C LYS A 4 10.37 2.17 -9.35
N VAL A 5 9.84 1.37 -8.44
CA VAL A 5 10.55 0.86 -7.26
C VAL A 5 10.56 -0.66 -7.33
N GLN A 6 11.67 -1.29 -6.93
CA GLN A 6 11.70 -2.74 -6.80
C GLN A 6 10.65 -3.20 -5.78
N LYS A 7 9.96 -4.30 -6.08
CA LYS A 7 8.85 -4.82 -5.27
C LYS A 7 9.23 -4.94 -3.79
N ASN A 8 10.35 -5.59 -3.50
CA ASN A 8 10.85 -5.74 -2.12
C ASN A 8 11.15 -4.41 -1.43
N ALA A 9 11.72 -3.45 -2.15
CA ALA A 9 12.01 -2.11 -1.60
C ALA A 9 10.71 -1.32 -1.34
N ALA A 10 9.74 -1.43 -2.24
CA ALA A 10 8.42 -0.83 -2.10
C ALA A 10 7.71 -1.34 -0.84
N TYR A 11 7.62 -2.65 -0.68
CA TYR A 11 6.98 -3.25 0.51
C TYR A 11 7.72 -2.95 1.80
N LYS A 12 9.05 -2.81 1.76
CA LYS A 12 9.83 -2.38 2.93
C LYS A 12 9.46 -0.97 3.37
N ILE A 13 9.24 -0.05 2.43
CA ILE A 13 8.75 1.31 2.71
C ILE A 13 7.34 1.22 3.33
N LEU A 14 6.42 0.51 2.67
CA LEU A 14 5.01 0.43 3.07
C LEU A 14 4.79 -0.29 4.42
N ARG A 15 5.70 -1.17 4.82
CA ARG A 15 5.72 -1.82 6.14
C ARG A 15 6.07 -0.85 7.26
N GLY A 16 6.99 0.10 7.00
CA GLY A 16 7.52 1.01 8.01
C GLY A 16 6.62 2.20 8.34
N LEU A 17 5.52 2.37 7.62
CA LEU A 17 4.62 3.50 7.78
C LEU A 17 3.73 3.32 9.00
N ASN A 18 3.62 4.38 9.80
CA ASN A 18 2.65 4.43 10.88
C ASN A 18 1.26 4.71 10.29
N LEU A 19 0.40 3.69 10.26
CA LEU A 19 -0.95 3.80 9.72
C LEU A 19 -1.98 4.36 10.70
N GLN A 20 -1.61 4.59 11.96
CA GLN A 20 -2.52 5.20 12.95
C GLN A 20 -2.93 6.62 12.55
N THR A 21 -2.11 7.31 11.75
CA THR A 21 -2.37 8.68 11.28
C THR A 21 -3.11 8.73 9.95
N VAL A 22 -3.40 7.58 9.33
CA VAL A 22 -4.02 7.50 8.00
C VAL A 22 -5.43 6.91 8.15
N PRO A 23 -6.50 7.73 8.10
CA PRO A 23 -7.86 7.22 8.20
C PRO A 23 -8.19 6.34 6.99
N CYS A 24 -9.12 5.40 7.19
CA CYS A 24 -9.76 4.70 6.08
C CYS A 24 -10.82 5.63 5.48
N GLU A 25 -10.84 5.76 4.16
CA GLU A 25 -11.79 6.64 3.46
C GLU A 25 -13.03 5.89 2.94
N SER A 26 -12.99 4.56 2.96
CA SER A 26 -14.11 3.71 2.51
C SER A 26 -14.30 2.50 3.42
N VAL A 27 -15.49 1.88 3.32
CA VAL A 27 -15.81 0.63 4.02
C VAL A 27 -14.89 -0.49 3.58
N ASP A 28 -14.58 -0.58 2.28
CA ASP A 28 -13.66 -1.58 1.72
C ASP A 28 -12.25 -1.44 2.30
N GLU A 29 -11.77 -0.20 2.45
CA GLU A 29 -10.48 0.09 3.04
C GLU A 29 -10.45 -0.22 4.55
N MET A 30 -11.57 0.00 5.25
CA MET A 30 -11.72 -0.39 6.66
C MET A 30 -11.71 -1.91 6.83
N GLU A 31 -12.41 -2.65 5.99
CA GLU A 31 -12.38 -4.12 6.00
C GLU A 31 -10.99 -4.67 5.66
N ALA A 32 -10.33 -4.09 4.66
CA ALA A 32 -8.98 -4.45 4.27
C ALA A 32 -7.98 -4.17 5.38
N SER A 33 -8.06 -2.99 6.01
CA SER A 33 -7.24 -2.63 7.16
C SER A 33 -7.44 -3.59 8.31
N LYS A 34 -8.67 -4.06 8.57
CA LYS A 34 -8.93 -5.00 9.66
C LYS A 34 -8.32 -6.36 9.35
N LYS A 35 -8.58 -6.90 8.16
CA LYS A 35 -8.07 -8.21 7.71
C LYS A 35 -6.55 -8.25 7.61
N LEU A 36 -5.93 -7.19 7.09
CA LEU A 36 -4.49 -7.13 6.82
C LEU A 36 -3.69 -6.49 7.96
N GLY A 37 -4.30 -5.61 8.75
CA GLY A 37 -3.65 -4.96 9.90
C GLY A 37 -3.44 -5.88 11.10
N GLU A 38 -4.20 -6.98 11.20
CA GLU A 38 -3.99 -8.03 12.20
C GLU A 38 -2.81 -8.96 11.84
N LEU A 39 -2.28 -8.87 10.62
CA LEU A 39 -1.19 -9.71 10.17
C LEU A 39 0.16 -9.23 10.70
N SER A 40 1.05 -10.19 10.97
CA SER A 40 2.45 -9.86 11.21
C SER A 40 3.05 -9.18 9.97
N PRO A 41 4.04 -8.29 10.14
CA PRO A 41 4.57 -7.53 9.01
C PRO A 41 5.12 -8.36 7.85
N GLY A 42 5.60 -9.58 8.10
CA GLY A 42 6.02 -10.51 7.04
C GLY A 42 4.82 -11.07 6.27
N ARG A 43 3.81 -11.57 6.99
CA ARG A 43 2.58 -12.10 6.38
C ARG A 43 1.77 -11.04 5.63
N LEU A 44 1.79 -9.81 6.11
CA LEU A 44 1.20 -8.68 5.41
C LEU A 44 1.85 -8.49 4.04
N VAL A 45 3.18 -8.57 3.94
CA VAL A 45 3.87 -8.46 2.65
C VAL A 45 3.50 -9.62 1.74
N ASP A 46 3.51 -10.85 2.26
CA ASP A 46 3.11 -12.03 1.48
C ASP A 46 1.67 -11.89 0.97
N GLN A 47 0.75 -11.37 1.79
CA GLN A 47 -0.62 -11.11 1.38
C GLN A 47 -0.74 -10.01 0.36
N LEU A 48 -0.04 -8.88 0.51
CA LEU A 48 -0.06 -7.81 -0.49
C LEU A 48 0.65 -8.20 -1.81
N GLN A 49 1.49 -9.24 -1.80
CA GLN A 49 2.14 -9.79 -2.98
C GLN A 49 1.34 -10.91 -3.64
N SER A 50 0.50 -11.60 -2.86
CA SER A 50 -0.33 -12.70 -3.31
C SER A 50 -1.50 -12.17 -4.13
N PHE A 51 -1.53 -12.37 -5.45
CA PHE A 51 -2.62 -11.92 -6.31
C PHE A 51 -4.00 -12.59 -6.07
N ALA A 52 -4.20 -13.27 -4.93
CA ALA A 52 -5.39 -14.05 -4.62
C ALA A 52 -6.61 -13.18 -4.23
N ASN A 53 -6.42 -11.97 -3.70
CA ASN A 53 -7.52 -11.06 -3.37
C ASN A 53 -7.14 -9.62 -3.73
N ILE A 54 -7.19 -9.35 -5.03
CA ILE A 54 -6.71 -8.11 -5.64
C ILE A 54 -7.41 -6.89 -5.04
N ASP A 55 -8.72 -6.95 -4.77
CA ASP A 55 -9.49 -5.78 -4.34
C ASP A 55 -9.14 -5.34 -2.92
N VAL A 56 -9.14 -6.28 -1.97
CA VAL A 56 -8.79 -6.01 -0.55
C VAL A 56 -7.33 -5.54 -0.44
N GLN A 57 -6.44 -6.17 -1.20
CA GLN A 57 -5.03 -5.79 -1.21
C GLN A 57 -4.80 -4.44 -1.87
N THR A 58 -5.52 -4.14 -2.96
CA THR A 58 -5.45 -2.85 -3.65
C THR A 58 -5.95 -1.73 -2.73
N ALA A 59 -7.03 -1.95 -1.98
CA ALA A 59 -7.54 -0.98 -1.01
C ALA A 59 -6.50 -0.66 0.08
N GLU A 60 -5.93 -1.67 0.73
CA GLU A 60 -4.89 -1.47 1.76
C GLU A 60 -3.58 -0.93 1.19
N MET A 61 -3.21 -1.34 -0.03
CA MET A 61 -2.07 -0.81 -0.76
C MET A 61 -2.23 0.68 -1.01
N ASN A 62 -3.40 1.11 -1.48
CA ASN A 62 -3.71 2.51 -1.71
C ASN A 62 -3.60 3.32 -0.41
N ARG A 63 -4.12 2.78 0.71
CA ARG A 63 -3.97 3.41 2.03
C ARG A 63 -2.53 3.64 2.43
N ARG A 64 -1.71 2.59 2.32
CA ARG A 64 -0.27 2.63 2.64
C ARG A 64 0.49 3.54 1.70
N CYS A 65 0.13 3.56 0.43
CA CYS A 65 0.71 4.49 -0.52
C CYS A 65 0.42 5.92 -0.10
N ARG A 66 -0.83 6.25 0.24
CA ARG A 66 -1.22 7.58 0.74
C ARG A 66 -0.45 7.97 2.00
N ALA A 67 -0.26 7.03 2.93
CA ALA A 67 0.59 7.24 4.11
C ALA A 67 2.04 7.60 3.77
N ALA A 68 2.55 7.15 2.61
CA ALA A 68 3.87 7.51 2.08
C ALA A 68 3.88 8.71 1.13
N GLY A 69 2.73 9.38 0.90
CA GLY A 69 2.61 10.42 -0.15
C GLY A 69 2.78 9.84 -1.56
N LEU A 70 2.37 8.59 -1.75
CA LEU A 70 2.42 7.84 -2.99
C LEU A 70 1.00 7.45 -3.40
N ARG A 71 0.81 7.17 -4.68
CA ARG A 71 -0.39 6.56 -5.22
C ARG A 71 -0.01 5.32 -5.99
N PHE A 72 -0.61 4.18 -5.67
CA PHE A 72 -0.37 2.95 -6.41
C PHE A 72 -0.84 3.13 -7.85
N TYR A 73 -0.03 2.70 -8.80
CA TYR A 73 -0.35 2.83 -10.22
C TYR A 73 -0.41 1.46 -10.90
N PHE A 74 0.64 0.65 -10.77
CA PHE A 74 0.72 -0.63 -11.46
C PHE A 74 1.77 -1.56 -10.83
N ASP A 75 1.48 -2.87 -10.73
CA ASP A 75 2.47 -3.91 -10.45
C ASP A 75 2.96 -4.52 -11.78
N ALA A 76 4.25 -4.35 -12.07
CA ALA A 76 4.92 -4.91 -13.25
C ALA A 76 5.83 -6.09 -12.88
N GLY A 77 5.33 -7.04 -12.10
CA GLY A 77 6.02 -8.26 -11.70
C GLY A 77 7.05 -7.99 -10.59
N ASP A 78 8.29 -7.64 -10.98
CA ASP A 78 9.40 -7.38 -10.06
C ASP A 78 9.47 -5.92 -9.57
N LYS A 79 8.66 -5.05 -10.18
CA LYS A 79 8.67 -3.61 -9.90
C LYS A 79 7.25 -3.13 -9.67
N VAL A 80 7.09 -2.31 -8.65
CA VAL A 80 5.85 -1.57 -8.41
C VAL A 80 6.04 -0.14 -8.89
N GLN A 81 5.07 0.34 -9.66
CA GLN A 81 4.99 1.73 -10.08
C GLN A 81 4.08 2.50 -9.13
N PHE A 82 4.66 3.54 -8.56
CA PHE A 82 3.93 4.55 -7.80
C PHE A 82 3.89 5.84 -8.60
N LYS A 83 2.80 6.59 -8.50
CA LYS A 83 2.80 8.00 -8.81
C LYS A 83 3.06 8.74 -7.51
N ARG A 84 4.07 9.61 -7.47
CA ARG A 84 4.24 10.48 -6.31
C ARG A 84 3.01 11.39 -6.25
N GLU A 85 2.28 11.35 -5.16
CA GLU A 85 1.26 12.37 -4.92
C GLU A 85 2.04 13.65 -4.63
N GLU A 86 1.85 14.68 -5.45
CA GLU A 86 2.28 16.01 -5.06
C GLU A 86 1.48 16.32 -3.81
N GLN A 87 2.14 16.28 -2.65
CA GLN A 87 1.57 16.84 -1.44
C GLN A 87 1.04 18.23 -1.83
N PRO A 88 -0.27 18.52 -1.66
CA PRO A 88 -0.66 19.91 -1.66
C PRO A 88 0.10 20.53 -0.48
N ASN A 89 1.01 21.45 -0.78
CA ASN A 89 1.72 22.26 0.20
C ASN A 89 0.77 22.65 1.35
N ALA A 90 1.11 22.23 2.57
CA ALA A 90 0.77 22.92 3.82
C ALA A 90 1.64 22.36 4.96
#